data_AF-A0A846DFS2-F1
#
_entry.id   AF-A0A846DFS2-F1
#
_cell.length_a   1.000
_cell.length_b   1.000
_cell.length_c   1.000
_cell.angle_alpha   90.00
_cell.angle_beta   90.00
_cell.angle_gamma   90.00
#
_symmetry.space_group_name_H-M   'P 1'
#
loop_
_entity.id
_entity.type
_entity.pdbx_description
1 polymer ?
#
loop_
_entity_poly.entity_id
_entity_poly.type
_entity_poly.pdbx_seq_one_letter_code
_entity_poly.pdbx_strand_id
1 'polypeptide(L)'
;MPRIKVKNIKIIDDYYLDNQKAYYDLNREINQWLNSKQFNKIRFTLWADFSPSEEIIFLIQTDNTYLKIIAWHLWNFFDTYRKAEVALYIPEPQETKISDYLKSQNKVKVLAIFGDNVGIDIQKDRALLEELPDAEVQILIQPTRQIFSDCFWKQNWDILFFAGHSETKNNNGRIFLNQENSLNIDELKFSLRKAIDKGLKLAIFNSCDGLGLAQNLAELGLPQVIVMREKILDKVDQ
;
A
#
# COMPACT_ATOMS: atom_id res chain seq x y z
N MET A 1 16.30 -48.93 23.90
CA MET A 1 16.22 -47.78 22.99
C MET A 1 15.59 -46.61 23.75
N PRO A 2 16.31 -45.49 23.98
CA PRO A 2 15.69 -44.33 24.61
C PRO A 2 14.87 -43.54 23.58
N ARG A 3 13.59 -43.33 23.88
CA ARG A 3 12.69 -42.44 23.14
C ARG A 3 12.95 -41.00 23.59
N ILE A 4 13.36 -40.13 22.67
CA ILE A 4 13.39 -38.68 22.88
C ILE A 4 11.95 -38.19 22.86
N LYS A 5 11.49 -37.62 23.99
CA LYS A 5 10.27 -36.79 24.02
C LYS A 5 10.62 -35.42 23.48
N VAL A 6 10.04 -35.04 22.34
CA VAL A 6 10.12 -33.66 21.86
C VAL A 6 9.25 -32.80 22.78
N LYS A 7 9.88 -31.85 23.49
CA LYS A 7 9.19 -30.78 24.22
C LYS A 7 8.47 -29.90 23.20
N ASN A 8 7.19 -29.61 23.44
CA ASN A 8 6.45 -28.56 22.76
C ASN A 8 7.31 -27.29 22.70
N ILE A 9 7.71 -26.89 21.50
CA ILE A 9 8.55 -25.73 21.31
C ILE A 9 7.67 -24.48 21.36
N LYS A 10 8.04 -23.57 22.26
CA LYS A 10 7.45 -22.27 22.55
C LYS A 10 7.74 -21.21 21.46
N ILE A 11 7.83 -21.59 20.19
CA ILE A 11 8.25 -20.69 19.10
C ILE A 11 7.24 -19.56 18.83
N ILE A 12 5.96 -19.76 19.13
CA ILE A 12 4.92 -18.75 18.85
C ILE A 12 5.02 -17.56 19.82
N ASP A 13 5.21 -17.80 21.12
CA ASP A 13 5.23 -16.71 22.12
C ASP A 13 6.46 -15.79 21.97
N ASP A 14 7.63 -16.37 21.66
CA ASP A 14 8.89 -15.61 21.56
C ASP A 14 8.91 -14.72 20.29
N TYR A 15 8.34 -15.18 19.18
CA TYR A 15 8.25 -14.40 17.94
C TYR A 15 7.31 -13.19 18.04
N TYR A 16 6.16 -13.35 18.69
CA TYR A 16 5.25 -12.23 18.97
C TYR A 16 5.89 -11.21 19.93
N LEU A 17 6.63 -11.68 20.94
CA LEU A 17 7.37 -10.79 21.85
C LEU A 17 8.50 -10.03 21.13
N ASP A 18 9.25 -10.69 20.26
CA ASP A 18 10.35 -10.09 19.50
C ASP A 18 9.85 -9.03 18.52
N ASN A 19 8.74 -9.29 17.83
CA ASN A 19 8.11 -8.29 16.94
C ASN A 19 7.55 -7.10 17.72
N GLN A 20 6.94 -7.33 18.88
CA GLN A 20 6.49 -6.24 19.74
C GLN A 20 7.67 -5.41 20.23
N LYS A 21 8.75 -6.05 20.69
CA LYS A 21 9.95 -5.34 21.14
C LYS A 21 10.57 -4.53 20.01
N ALA A 22 10.70 -5.11 18.81
CA ALA A 22 11.21 -4.40 17.64
C ALA A 22 10.35 -3.18 17.28
N TYR A 23 9.02 -3.32 17.32
CA TYR A 23 8.09 -2.22 17.14
C TYR A 23 8.26 -1.13 18.21
N TYR A 24 8.34 -1.49 19.49
CA TYR A 24 8.54 -0.53 20.58
C TYR A 24 9.87 0.20 20.47
N ASP A 25 10.94 -0.53 20.15
CA ASP A 25 12.27 0.06 19.93
C ASP A 25 12.22 1.02 18.75
N LEU A 26 11.67 0.61 17.59
CA LEU A 26 11.51 1.50 16.42
C LEU A 26 10.70 2.75 16.75
N ASN A 27 9.55 2.59 17.40
CA ASN A 27 8.68 3.69 17.80
C ASN A 27 9.43 4.67 18.72
N ARG A 28 10.21 4.15 19.69
CA ARG A 28 11.03 4.96 20.58
C ARG A 28 12.11 5.72 19.81
N GLU A 29 12.89 5.04 18.97
CA GLU A 29 14.00 5.66 18.22
C GLU A 29 13.49 6.74 17.25
N ILE A 30 12.39 6.47 16.52
CA ILE A 30 11.74 7.45 15.63
C ILE A 30 11.33 8.68 16.43
N ASN A 31 10.65 8.49 17.57
CA ASN A 31 10.20 9.61 18.38
C ASN A 31 11.35 10.35 19.06
N GLN A 32 12.43 9.68 19.47
CA GLN A 32 13.62 10.35 19.99
C GLN A 32 14.26 11.24 18.91
N TRP A 33 14.35 10.75 17.68
CA TRP A 33 14.88 11.51 16.55
C TRP A 33 13.97 12.68 16.15
N LEU A 34 12.67 12.45 15.94
CA LEU A 34 11.71 13.49 15.52
C LEU A 34 11.40 14.52 16.62
N ASN A 35 11.68 14.19 17.89
CA ASN A 35 11.59 15.14 19.01
C ASN A 35 12.93 15.80 19.35
N SER A 36 13.99 15.55 18.58
CA SER A 36 15.30 16.17 18.78
C SER A 36 15.27 17.68 18.53
N LYS A 37 16.29 18.38 19.03
CA LYS A 37 16.41 19.84 18.89
C LYS A 37 16.41 20.30 17.44
N GLN A 38 16.93 19.47 16.53
CA GLN A 38 17.00 19.73 15.10
C GLN A 38 15.60 19.84 14.47
N PHE A 39 14.61 19.12 15.00
CA PHE A 39 13.23 19.12 14.52
C PHE A 39 12.32 20.16 15.21
N ASN A 40 12.82 20.87 16.24
CA ASN A 40 12.02 21.83 17.00
C ASN A 40 11.35 22.88 16.11
N LYS A 41 12.06 23.41 15.10
CA LYS A 41 11.48 24.42 14.20
C LYS A 41 10.23 23.89 13.50
N ILE A 42 10.31 22.68 12.93
CA ILE A 42 9.17 22.03 12.27
C ILE A 42 8.04 21.82 13.27
N ARG A 43 8.34 21.26 14.44
CA ARG A 43 7.35 21.00 15.49
C ARG A 43 6.60 22.25 15.95
N PHE A 44 7.33 23.34 16.20
CA PHE A 44 6.71 24.60 16.64
C PHE A 44 5.80 25.19 15.57
N THR A 45 6.20 25.14 14.29
CA THR A 45 5.34 25.59 13.19
C THR A 45 4.07 24.74 13.12
N LEU A 46 4.19 23.41 13.16
CA LEU A 46 3.02 22.52 13.13
C LEU A 46 2.07 22.76 14.31
N TRP A 47 2.60 22.98 15.52
CA TRP A 47 1.78 23.28 16.70
C TRP A 47 1.13 24.66 16.68
N ALA A 48 1.77 25.64 16.05
CA ALA A 48 1.22 26.99 15.95
C ALA A 48 0.10 27.07 14.90
N ASP A 49 0.23 26.31 13.82
CA ASP A 49 -0.61 26.46 12.63
C ASP A 49 -1.81 25.50 12.60
N PHE A 50 -1.78 24.38 13.35
CA PHE A 50 -2.81 23.34 13.28
C PHE A 50 -3.51 23.04 14.61
N SER A 51 -4.80 22.74 14.53
CA SER A 51 -5.63 22.25 15.65
C SER A 51 -5.78 20.71 15.62
N PRO A 52 -5.83 20.03 16.79
CA PRO A 52 -6.03 18.57 16.86
C PRO A 52 -7.28 18.03 16.15
N SER A 53 -8.29 18.87 15.89
CA SER A 53 -9.54 18.50 15.23
C SER A 53 -9.49 18.56 13.69
N GLU A 54 -8.44 19.15 13.13
CA GLU A 54 -8.30 19.39 11.69
C GLU A 54 -7.89 18.13 10.94
N GLU A 55 -8.37 18.02 9.70
CA GLU A 55 -7.93 17.00 8.74
C GLU A 55 -6.66 17.51 8.06
N ILE A 56 -5.57 16.78 8.21
CA ILE A 56 -4.23 17.22 7.79
C ILE A 56 -3.63 16.13 6.91
N ILE A 57 -3.12 16.49 5.74
CA ILE A 57 -2.30 15.57 4.93
C ILE A 57 -0.84 16.03 5.03
N PHE A 58 -0.03 15.23 5.73
CA PHE A 58 1.39 15.46 5.89
C PHE A 58 2.15 14.84 4.70
N LEU A 59 2.56 15.70 3.76
CA LEU A 59 3.27 15.29 2.55
C LEU A 59 4.79 15.31 2.76
N ILE A 60 5.42 14.15 2.55
CA ILE A 60 6.88 13.99 2.65
C ILE A 60 7.46 13.94 1.25
N GLN A 61 8.13 15.03 0.88
CA GLN A 61 8.88 15.12 -0.36
C GLN A 61 10.37 14.90 -0.10
N THR A 62 10.95 13.87 -0.70
CA THR A 62 12.38 13.58 -0.57
C THR A 62 12.86 12.67 -1.69
N ASP A 63 14.10 12.88 -2.13
CA ASP A 63 14.79 11.95 -3.03
C ASP A 63 15.52 10.83 -2.27
N ASN A 64 15.62 10.95 -0.94
CA ASN A 64 16.33 9.97 -0.12
C ASN A 64 15.47 8.71 0.11
N THR A 65 15.91 7.58 -0.45
CA THR A 65 15.22 6.29 -0.31
C THR A 65 15.06 5.83 1.14
N TYR A 66 16.02 6.12 2.02
CA TYR A 66 15.91 5.77 3.44
C TYR A 66 14.80 6.55 4.14
N LEU A 67 14.57 7.80 3.76
CA LEU A 67 13.47 8.58 4.32
C LEU A 67 12.10 8.11 3.80
N LYS A 68 12.04 7.50 2.62
CA LYS A 68 10.79 6.93 2.06
C LYS A 68 10.31 5.69 2.82
N ILE A 69 11.23 4.91 3.40
CA ILE A 69 10.89 3.69 4.16
C ILE A 69 10.58 3.95 5.64
N ILE A 70 10.81 5.17 6.16
CA ILE A 70 10.53 5.46 7.57
C ILE A 70 9.04 5.29 7.87
N ALA A 71 8.75 4.68 9.02
CA ALA A 71 7.41 4.54 9.57
C ALA A 71 6.91 5.87 10.16
N TRP A 72 6.76 6.90 9.33
CA TRP A 72 6.43 8.27 9.76
C TRP A 72 5.15 8.38 10.59
N HIS A 73 4.20 7.46 10.35
CA HIS A 73 2.96 7.34 11.11
C HIS A 73 3.17 7.06 12.61
N LEU A 74 4.36 6.60 13.00
CA LEU A 74 4.74 6.37 14.40
C LEU A 74 5.16 7.66 15.13
N TRP A 75 5.27 8.79 14.43
CA TRP A 75 5.53 10.05 15.09
C TRP A 75 4.36 10.41 16.02
N ASN A 76 4.65 10.69 17.29
CA ASN A 76 3.67 11.08 18.31
C ASN A 76 2.85 12.33 17.97
N PHE A 77 3.22 13.08 16.93
CA PHE A 77 2.36 14.07 16.30
C PHE A 77 0.98 13.47 15.93
N PHE A 78 0.95 12.30 15.29
CA PHE A 78 -0.28 11.63 14.84
C PHE A 78 -1.14 11.11 16.00
N ASP A 79 -0.57 10.99 17.21
CA ASP A 79 -1.36 10.69 18.41
C ASP A 79 -2.20 11.88 18.89
N THR A 80 -1.71 13.10 18.62
CA THR A 80 -2.40 14.35 18.98
C THR A 80 -3.35 14.76 17.87
N TYR A 81 -2.87 14.70 16.63
CA TYR A 81 -3.63 15.05 15.43
C TYR A 81 -4.20 13.79 14.80
N ARG A 82 -5.26 13.23 15.40
CA ARG A 82 -5.81 11.91 15.04
C ARG A 82 -6.42 11.82 13.64
N LYS A 83 -6.71 12.96 13.02
CA LYS A 83 -7.17 13.05 11.62
C LYS A 83 -6.05 13.43 10.65
N ALA A 84 -4.80 13.47 11.13
CA ALA A 84 -3.66 13.68 10.27
C ALA A 84 -3.22 12.36 9.64
N GLU A 85 -2.99 12.38 8.33
CA GLU A 85 -2.47 11.25 7.56
C GLU A 85 -1.13 11.61 6.93
N VAL A 86 -0.23 10.63 6.81
CA VAL A 86 1.09 10.85 6.19
C VAL A 86 1.16 10.16 4.83
N ALA A 87 1.61 10.90 3.82
CA ALA A 87 1.84 10.37 2.49
C ALA A 87 3.22 10.80 1.96
N LEU A 88 3.79 9.97 1.09
CA LEU A 88 4.97 10.36 0.31
C LEU A 88 4.48 11.15 -0.89
N TYR A 89 5.04 12.33 -1.09
CA TYR A 89 4.79 13.10 -2.31
C TYR A 89 5.77 12.66 -3.39
N ILE A 90 5.23 12.20 -4.52
CA ILE A 90 6.02 11.90 -5.71
C ILE A 90 5.67 12.96 -6.76
N PRO A 91 6.64 13.74 -7.25
CA PRO A 91 6.37 14.81 -8.21
C PRO A 91 5.68 14.27 -9.47
N GLU A 92 4.49 14.80 -9.78
CA GLU A 92 3.78 14.47 -11.02
C GLU A 92 4.42 15.19 -12.22
N PRO A 93 4.55 14.54 -13.39
CA PRO A 93 4.95 15.21 -14.63
C PRO A 93 3.90 16.19 -15.18
N GLN A 94 2.62 16.08 -14.77
CA GLN A 94 1.51 16.92 -15.27
C GLN A 94 0.47 17.17 -14.19
N GLU A 95 -0.01 18.41 -14.08
CA GLU A 95 -1.05 18.81 -13.13
C GLU A 95 -2.39 18.14 -13.46
N THR A 96 -2.76 17.13 -12.69
CA THR A 96 -4.09 16.52 -12.78
C THR A 96 -5.10 17.40 -12.04
N LYS A 97 -6.05 18.02 -12.76
CA LYS A 97 -7.05 18.94 -12.16
C LYS A 97 -8.01 18.18 -11.25
N ILE A 98 -7.80 18.29 -9.94
CA ILE A 98 -8.61 17.65 -8.89
C ILE A 98 -10.11 18.04 -8.96
N SER A 99 -10.43 19.19 -9.56
CA SER A 99 -11.78 19.78 -9.58
C SER A 99 -12.83 18.96 -10.33
N ASP A 100 -12.44 18.06 -11.23
CA ASP A 100 -13.40 17.31 -12.04
C ASP A 100 -13.87 15.99 -11.38
N TYR A 101 -13.23 15.56 -10.28
CA TYR A 101 -13.49 14.26 -9.65
C TYR A 101 -14.70 14.21 -8.73
N LEU A 102 -15.23 15.36 -8.30
CA LEU A 102 -16.32 15.49 -7.32
C LEU A 102 -17.73 15.36 -7.90
N LYS A 103 -17.85 15.06 -9.20
CA LYS A 103 -19.15 14.85 -9.85
C LYS A 103 -19.39 13.39 -10.15
N SER A 104 -19.93 12.65 -9.19
CA SER A 104 -20.56 11.36 -9.47
C SER A 104 -21.61 11.05 -8.41
N GLN A 105 -22.89 11.03 -8.81
CA GLN A 105 -23.99 10.45 -8.04
C GLN A 105 -24.10 8.91 -8.26
N ASN A 106 -23.07 8.27 -8.81
CA ASN A 106 -23.05 6.83 -9.10
C ASN A 106 -22.25 6.06 -8.04
N LYS A 107 -22.63 4.79 -7.83
CA LYS A 107 -21.85 3.83 -7.03
C LYS A 107 -20.41 3.76 -7.52
N VAL A 108 -19.46 3.72 -6.59
CA VAL A 108 -18.02 3.63 -6.85
C VAL A 108 -17.71 2.28 -7.49
N LYS A 109 -17.04 2.26 -8.63
CA LYS A 109 -16.67 1.00 -9.32
C LYS A 109 -15.30 0.53 -8.89
N VAL A 110 -15.25 -0.65 -8.25
CA VAL A 110 -14.03 -1.26 -7.73
C VAL A 110 -13.69 -2.51 -8.53
N LEU A 111 -12.49 -2.54 -9.12
CA LEU A 111 -11.92 -3.77 -9.66
C LEU A 111 -11.00 -4.38 -8.60
N ALA A 112 -11.38 -5.52 -8.05
CA ALA A 112 -10.59 -6.26 -7.07
C ALA A 112 -9.92 -7.47 -7.73
N ILE A 113 -8.59 -7.51 -7.74
CA ILE A 113 -7.80 -8.55 -8.36
C ILE A 113 -7.01 -9.28 -7.27
N PHE A 114 -7.37 -10.54 -7.05
CA PHE A 114 -6.62 -11.46 -6.21
C PHE A 114 -5.71 -12.28 -7.11
N GLY A 115 -4.42 -11.94 -7.09
CA GLY A 115 -3.38 -12.57 -7.89
C GLY A 115 -2.99 -13.96 -7.38
N ASP A 116 -1.75 -14.36 -7.64
CA ASP A 116 -1.17 -15.54 -7.00
C ASP A 116 -1.21 -15.38 -5.48
N ASN A 117 -1.90 -16.32 -4.83
CA ASN A 117 -2.27 -16.27 -3.42
C ASN A 117 -1.72 -17.45 -2.62
N VAL A 118 -0.69 -18.15 -3.14
CA VAL A 118 0.00 -19.19 -2.37
C VAL A 118 0.51 -18.59 -1.06
N GLY A 119 -0.01 -19.06 0.08
CA GLY A 119 0.33 -18.56 1.40
C GLY A 119 -0.37 -17.26 1.83
N ILE A 120 -1.31 -16.72 1.03
CA ILE A 120 -2.04 -15.48 1.31
C ILE A 120 -3.52 -15.81 1.55
N ASP A 121 -4.05 -15.44 2.72
CA ASP A 121 -5.49 -15.55 3.00
C ASP A 121 -6.25 -14.36 2.39
N ILE A 122 -6.90 -14.61 1.26
CA ILE A 122 -7.70 -13.61 0.54
C ILE A 122 -9.14 -13.48 1.05
N GLN A 123 -9.59 -14.32 1.99
CA GLN A 123 -11.01 -14.38 2.36
C GLN A 123 -11.47 -13.12 3.09
N LYS A 124 -10.62 -12.61 4.01
CA LYS A 124 -10.94 -11.40 4.77
C LYS A 124 -11.01 -10.16 3.89
N ASP A 125 -10.01 -9.99 3.03
CA ASP A 125 -9.96 -8.89 2.06
C ASP A 125 -11.15 -8.95 1.11
N ARG A 126 -11.49 -10.14 0.62
CA ARG A 126 -12.66 -10.35 -0.23
C ARG A 126 -13.97 -9.99 0.47
N ALA A 127 -14.20 -10.49 1.67
CA ALA A 127 -15.42 -10.22 2.43
C ALA A 127 -15.57 -8.71 2.69
N LEU A 128 -14.48 -8.04 3.09
CA LEU A 128 -14.48 -6.60 3.34
C LEU A 128 -14.82 -5.79 2.08
N LEU A 129 -14.30 -6.19 0.91
CA LEU A 129 -14.62 -5.55 -0.35
C LEU A 129 -16.09 -5.78 -0.77
N GLU A 130 -16.60 -7.00 -0.61
CA GLU A 130 -18.00 -7.34 -0.93
C GLU A 130 -19.00 -6.60 -0.01
N GLU A 131 -18.59 -6.23 1.21
CA GLU A 131 -19.39 -5.50 2.20
C GLU A 131 -19.34 -3.96 2.02
N LEU A 132 -18.56 -3.43 1.07
CA LEU A 132 -18.43 -1.98 0.89
C LEU A 132 -19.78 -1.32 0.53
N PRO A 133 -20.27 -0.37 1.34
CA PRO A 133 -21.47 0.38 0.98
C PRO A 133 -21.21 1.24 -0.25
N ASP A 134 -22.25 1.42 -1.07
CA ASP A 134 -22.22 2.29 -2.25
C ASP A 134 -21.12 1.99 -3.29
N ALA A 135 -20.64 0.74 -3.31
CA ALA A 135 -19.68 0.24 -4.30
C ALA A 135 -20.27 -0.85 -5.20
N GLU A 136 -19.82 -0.89 -6.45
CA GLU A 136 -19.96 -2.01 -7.38
C GLU A 136 -18.59 -2.69 -7.48
N VAL A 137 -18.44 -3.84 -6.82
CA VAL A 137 -17.17 -4.56 -6.77
C VAL A 137 -17.18 -5.72 -7.75
N GLN A 138 -16.26 -5.69 -8.71
CA GLN A 138 -15.97 -6.84 -9.57
C GLN A 138 -14.70 -7.53 -9.09
N ILE A 139 -14.83 -8.81 -8.73
CA ILE A 139 -13.74 -9.63 -8.23
C ILE A 139 -13.19 -10.54 -9.33
N LEU A 140 -11.87 -10.51 -9.50
CA LEU A 140 -11.10 -11.44 -10.31
C LEU A 140 -10.19 -12.26 -9.40
N ILE A 141 -10.39 -13.57 -9.35
CA ILE A 141 -9.52 -14.49 -8.61
C ILE A 141 -8.64 -15.22 -9.62
N GLN A 142 -7.33 -15.08 -9.44
CA GLN A 142 -6.28 -15.67 -10.25
C GLN A 142 -6.50 -15.51 -11.77
N PRO A 143 -6.82 -14.31 -12.29
CA PRO A 143 -7.24 -14.15 -13.68
C PRO A 143 -6.12 -14.48 -14.67
N THR A 144 -6.49 -14.93 -15.87
CA THR A 144 -5.54 -14.98 -16.99
C THR A 144 -5.20 -13.57 -17.47
N ARG A 145 -4.10 -13.44 -18.23
CA ARG A 145 -3.72 -12.15 -18.86
C ARG A 145 -4.84 -11.57 -19.73
N GLN A 146 -5.61 -12.43 -20.40
CA GLN A 146 -6.72 -12.03 -21.25
C GLN A 146 -7.88 -11.47 -20.41
N ILE A 147 -8.29 -12.17 -19.35
CA ILE A 147 -9.35 -11.70 -18.45
C ILE A 147 -8.96 -10.38 -17.78
N PHE A 148 -7.71 -10.27 -17.34
CA PHE A 148 -7.16 -9.03 -16.78
C PHE A 148 -7.31 -7.88 -17.77
N SER A 149 -6.76 -8.02 -18.98
CA SER A 149 -6.81 -6.97 -20.01
C SER A 149 -8.25 -6.60 -20.37
N ASP A 150 -9.10 -7.59 -20.62
CA ASP A 150 -10.50 -7.40 -20.99
C ASP A 150 -11.26 -6.52 -19.99
N CYS A 151 -10.99 -6.63 -18.69
CA CYS A 151 -11.66 -5.84 -17.65
C CYS A 151 -11.32 -4.35 -17.74
N PHE A 152 -10.09 -3.98 -18.14
CA PHE A 152 -9.71 -2.58 -18.37
C PHE A 152 -10.32 -2.03 -19.67
N TRP A 153 -10.59 -2.88 -20.66
CA TRP A 153 -11.20 -2.47 -21.93
C TRP A 153 -12.72 -2.32 -21.86
N LYS A 154 -13.42 -3.23 -21.17
CA LYS A 154 -14.88 -3.32 -21.17
C LYS A 154 -15.57 -2.29 -20.27
N GLN A 155 -14.95 -1.92 -19.15
CA GLN A 155 -15.53 -1.05 -18.13
C GLN A 155 -14.55 0.04 -17.71
N ASN A 156 -15.07 1.05 -17.01
CA ASN A 156 -14.31 2.09 -16.33
C ASN A 156 -14.30 1.78 -14.83
N TRP A 157 -13.20 2.11 -14.16
CA TRP A 157 -12.97 1.79 -12.75
C TRP A 157 -12.61 3.06 -12.01
N ASP A 158 -13.17 3.27 -10.82
CA ASP A 158 -12.78 4.36 -9.92
C ASP A 158 -11.60 3.93 -9.04
N ILE A 159 -11.65 2.67 -8.57
CA ILE A 159 -10.67 2.07 -7.67
C ILE A 159 -10.17 0.74 -8.27
N LEU A 160 -8.86 0.54 -8.25
CA LEU A 160 -8.21 -0.75 -8.45
C LEU A 160 -7.69 -1.25 -7.11
N PHE A 161 -8.00 -2.50 -6.76
CA PHE A 161 -7.39 -3.21 -5.65
C PHE A 161 -6.67 -4.44 -6.20
N PHE A 162 -5.42 -4.62 -5.82
CA PHE A 162 -4.63 -5.82 -6.11
C PHE A 162 -4.08 -6.41 -4.82
N ALA A 163 -4.28 -7.71 -4.61
CA ALA A 163 -3.66 -8.48 -3.54
C ALA A 163 -3.03 -9.75 -4.11
N GLY A 164 -1.76 -10.00 -3.79
CA GLY A 164 -1.03 -11.17 -4.29
C GLY A 164 0.47 -10.95 -4.34
N HIS A 165 1.18 -11.95 -4.85
CA HIS A 165 2.64 -11.88 -4.96
C HIS A 165 3.12 -10.82 -5.96
N SER A 166 4.21 -10.15 -5.60
CA SER A 166 4.96 -9.24 -6.46
C SER A 166 6.46 -9.41 -6.24
N GLU A 167 7.25 -9.16 -7.28
CA GLU A 167 8.71 -9.27 -7.26
C GLU A 167 9.33 -8.14 -8.07
N THR A 168 10.34 -7.46 -7.52
CA THR A 168 11.25 -6.60 -8.28
C THR A 168 12.62 -7.25 -8.38
N LYS A 169 13.10 -7.42 -9.62
CA LYS A 169 14.46 -7.87 -9.91
C LYS A 169 15.12 -6.89 -10.86
N ASN A 170 16.30 -6.37 -10.51
CA ASN A 170 17.04 -5.39 -11.32
C ASN A 170 16.18 -4.17 -11.73
N ASN A 171 15.44 -3.58 -10.80
CA ASN A 171 14.44 -2.52 -11.03
C ASN A 171 13.27 -2.88 -11.95
N ASN A 172 13.13 -4.14 -12.38
CA ASN A 172 11.98 -4.60 -13.14
C ASN A 172 10.98 -5.28 -12.20
N GLY A 173 9.93 -4.53 -11.86
CA GLY A 173 8.83 -5.00 -11.03
C GLY A 173 7.87 -5.89 -11.82
N ARG A 174 7.27 -6.86 -11.14
CA ARG A 174 6.29 -7.78 -11.72
C ARG A 174 5.24 -8.16 -10.68
N ILE A 175 3.99 -8.25 -11.11
CA ILE A 175 2.89 -8.80 -10.30
C ILE A 175 2.48 -10.18 -10.85
N PHE A 176 2.15 -11.11 -9.97
CA PHE A 176 1.69 -12.44 -10.35
C PHE A 176 0.17 -12.46 -10.34
N LEU A 177 -0.44 -12.68 -11.51
CA LEU A 177 -1.90 -12.81 -11.63
C LEU A 177 -2.35 -14.18 -11.17
N ASN A 178 -1.55 -15.21 -11.41
CA ASN A 178 -1.72 -16.58 -10.93
C ASN A 178 -0.36 -17.30 -11.05
N GLN A 179 -0.33 -18.61 -10.83
CA GLN A 179 0.92 -19.40 -10.88
C GLN A 179 1.59 -19.43 -12.26
N GLU A 180 0.83 -19.23 -13.34
CA GLU A 180 1.32 -19.31 -14.73
C GLU A 180 1.43 -17.95 -15.42
N ASN A 181 0.75 -16.93 -14.89
CA ASN A 181 0.60 -15.63 -15.53
C ASN A 181 1.09 -14.53 -14.60
N SER A 182 1.91 -13.66 -15.17
CA SER A 182 2.41 -12.46 -14.51
C SER A 182 2.40 -11.30 -15.49
N LEU A 183 2.46 -10.08 -14.94
CA LEU A 183 2.60 -8.85 -15.71
C LEU A 183 3.84 -8.12 -15.24
N ASN A 184 4.75 -7.83 -16.16
CA ASN A 184 5.84 -6.91 -15.86
C ASN A 184 5.30 -5.48 -15.69
N ILE A 185 6.17 -4.60 -15.20
CA ILE A 185 5.79 -3.24 -14.89
C ILE A 185 5.28 -2.46 -16.11
N ASP A 186 5.84 -2.67 -17.30
CA ASP A 186 5.44 -1.97 -18.51
C ASP A 186 4.04 -2.42 -18.99
N GLU A 187 3.74 -3.71 -18.90
CA GLU A 187 2.43 -4.28 -19.22
C GLU A 187 1.36 -3.81 -18.22
N LEU A 188 1.72 -3.71 -16.94
CA LEU A 188 0.87 -3.12 -15.93
C LEU A 188 0.64 -1.63 -16.18
N LYS A 189 1.71 -0.86 -16.46
CA LYS A 189 1.64 0.57 -16.82
C LYS A 189 0.69 0.79 -18.00
N PHE A 190 0.78 -0.04 -19.04
CA PHE A 190 -0.09 0.04 -20.20
C PHE A 190 -1.57 -0.11 -19.82
N SER A 191 -1.89 -1.11 -19.01
CA SER A 191 -3.26 -1.39 -18.56
C SER A 191 -3.80 -0.28 -17.65
N LEU A 192 -2.96 0.23 -16.74
CA LEU A 192 -3.30 1.32 -15.83
C LEU A 192 -3.49 2.65 -16.55
N ARG A 193 -2.67 3.01 -17.54
CA ARG A 193 -2.90 4.20 -18.37
C ARG A 193 -4.31 4.20 -18.96
N LYS A 194 -4.74 3.05 -19.50
CA LYS A 194 -6.09 2.92 -20.05
C LYS A 194 -7.18 3.11 -18.99
N ALA A 195 -6.96 2.62 -17.78
CA ALA A 195 -7.85 2.81 -16.65
C ALA A 195 -7.92 4.29 -16.22
N ILE A 196 -6.77 4.96 -16.15
CA ILE A 196 -6.61 6.37 -15.77
C ILE A 196 -7.34 7.26 -16.77
N ASP A 197 -7.14 7.05 -18.07
CA ASP A 197 -7.85 7.76 -19.14
C ASP A 197 -9.38 7.64 -19.05
N LYS A 198 -9.85 6.58 -18.37
CA LYS A 198 -11.26 6.26 -18.15
C LYS A 198 -11.77 6.64 -16.77
N GLY A 199 -10.95 7.27 -15.92
CA GLY A 199 -11.33 7.80 -14.62
C GLY A 199 -10.85 7.02 -13.39
N LEU A 200 -9.85 6.13 -13.51
CA LEU A 200 -9.21 5.51 -12.35
C LEU A 200 -8.57 6.59 -11.46
N LYS A 201 -8.94 6.59 -10.17
CA LYS A 201 -8.52 7.61 -9.20
C LYS A 201 -7.58 7.05 -8.13
N LEU A 202 -7.79 5.79 -7.76
CA LEU A 202 -7.05 5.13 -6.69
C LEU A 202 -6.61 3.74 -7.12
N ALA A 203 -5.35 3.41 -6.86
CA ALA A 203 -4.87 2.03 -6.94
C ALA A 203 -4.28 1.59 -5.60
N ILE A 204 -4.70 0.43 -5.11
CA ILE A 204 -4.24 -0.17 -3.87
C ILE A 204 -3.52 -1.46 -4.23
N PHE A 205 -2.23 -1.55 -3.90
CA PHE A 205 -1.41 -2.75 -4.08
C PHE A 205 -1.04 -3.31 -2.71
N ASN A 206 -1.83 -4.29 -2.27
CA ASN A 206 -1.55 -5.12 -1.10
C ASN A 206 -0.59 -6.25 -1.50
N SER A 207 0.67 -5.89 -1.78
CA SER A 207 1.71 -6.84 -2.21
C SER A 207 3.07 -6.51 -1.57
N CYS A 208 3.91 -7.54 -1.41
CA CYS A 208 5.15 -7.49 -0.64
C CYS A 208 6.28 -6.65 -1.28
N ASP A 209 6.07 -6.01 -2.42
CA ASP A 209 7.06 -5.12 -3.07
C ASP A 209 6.43 -3.81 -3.55
N GLY A 210 5.81 -3.11 -2.60
CA GLY A 210 5.01 -1.94 -2.89
C GLY A 210 5.80 -0.69 -3.29
N LEU A 211 7.00 -0.45 -2.74
CA LEU A 211 7.76 0.77 -3.03
C LEU A 211 8.37 0.81 -4.43
N GLY A 212 8.95 -0.30 -4.89
CA GLY A 212 9.45 -0.39 -6.26
C GLY A 212 8.32 -0.22 -7.28
N LEU A 213 7.16 -0.77 -6.96
CA LEU A 213 5.94 -0.59 -7.74
C LEU A 213 5.48 0.88 -7.75
N ALA A 214 5.36 1.52 -6.59
CA ALA A 214 4.90 2.91 -6.49
C ALA A 214 5.79 3.90 -7.26
N GLN A 215 7.12 3.75 -7.19
CA GLN A 215 8.05 4.58 -7.95
C GLN A 215 7.83 4.45 -9.46
N ASN A 216 7.66 3.21 -9.93
CA ASN A 216 7.37 2.97 -11.33
C ASN A 216 6.01 3.54 -11.74
N LEU A 217 4.98 3.43 -10.90
CA LEU A 217 3.63 3.87 -11.20
C LEU A 217 3.43 5.39 -11.08
N ALA A 218 4.30 6.11 -10.38
CA ALA A 218 4.18 7.56 -10.21
C ALA A 218 4.18 8.35 -11.53
N GLU A 219 4.89 7.86 -12.54
CA GLU A 219 4.93 8.46 -13.88
C GLU A 219 3.59 8.40 -14.64
N LEU A 220 2.62 7.62 -14.13
CA LEU A 220 1.33 7.45 -14.79
C LEU A 220 0.34 8.58 -14.53
N GLY A 221 0.65 9.50 -13.60
CA GLY A 221 -0.29 10.57 -13.22
C GLY A 221 -1.55 10.03 -12.54
N LEU A 222 -1.47 8.88 -11.87
CA LEU A 222 -2.57 8.40 -11.05
C LEU A 222 -2.65 9.27 -9.78
N PRO A 223 -3.81 9.85 -9.44
CA PRO A 223 -3.92 10.78 -8.31
C PRO A 223 -3.46 10.19 -6.98
N GLN A 224 -3.72 8.89 -6.75
CA GLN A 224 -3.31 8.23 -5.51
C GLN A 224 -2.98 6.75 -5.70
N VAL A 225 -1.87 6.32 -5.09
CA VAL A 225 -1.48 4.92 -4.99
C VAL A 225 -1.24 4.59 -3.51
N ILE A 226 -1.83 3.50 -3.03
CA ILE A 226 -1.55 2.91 -1.72
C ILE A 226 -0.75 1.63 -1.94
N VAL A 227 0.39 1.51 -1.27
CA VAL A 227 1.28 0.34 -1.40
C VAL A 227 1.80 -0.08 -0.03
N MET A 228 2.28 -1.33 0.07
CA MET A 228 3.08 -1.74 1.23
C MET A 228 4.45 -1.07 1.21
N ARG A 229 4.87 -0.50 2.35
CA ARG A 229 6.13 0.24 2.49
C ARG A 229 7.37 -0.66 2.49
N GLU A 230 7.24 -1.89 2.94
CA GLU A 230 8.35 -2.83 3.01
C GLU A 230 7.83 -4.23 2.71
N LYS A 231 8.74 -5.12 2.30
CA LYS A 231 8.44 -6.54 2.20
C LYS A 231 8.03 -7.05 3.57
N ILE A 232 6.81 -7.55 3.68
CA ILE A 232 6.43 -8.38 4.82
C ILE A 232 7.29 -9.64 4.70
N LEU A 233 8.11 -9.89 5.71
CA LEU A 233 8.89 -11.11 5.81
C LEU A 233 7.94 -12.28 6.05
N ASP A 234 7.39 -12.82 4.98
CA ASP A 234 6.74 -14.13 5.03
C ASP A 234 7.84 -15.17 5.28
N LYS A 235 7.85 -15.71 6.50
CA LYS A 235 8.52 -16.97 6.79
C LYS A 235 7.47 -18.00 7.17
N VAL A 236 6.87 -18.60 6.15
CA VAL A 236 6.42 -20.00 6.22
C VAL A 236 7.42 -20.79 5.40
N ASP A 237 8.52 -21.19 6.04
CA ASP A 237 9.39 -22.29 5.60
C ASP A 237 10.50 -22.49 6.63
N GLN A 238 10.26 -23.38 7.60
CA GLN A 238 11.21 -24.39 8.12
C GLN A 238 10.44 -25.60 8.65
#